data_AF-A0A8J5VT43-F1
#
_entry.id   AF-A0A8J5VT43-F1
#
_cell.length_a   1.000
_cell.length_b   1.000
_cell.length_c   1.000
_cell.angle_alpha   90.00
_cell.angle_beta   90.00
_cell.angle_gamma   90.00
#
_symmetry.space_group_name_H-M   'P 1'
#
loop_
_entity.id
_entity.type
_entity.pdbx_description
1 polymer ?
#
loop_
_entity_poly.entity_id
_entity_poly.type
_entity_poly.pdbx_seq_one_letter_code
_entity_poly.pdbx_strand_id
1 'polypeptide(L)'
;MFYGPGGPYALFAGKDASRALAKMSFEPQDLTDDISGLGPFELSALMDWEYKFGRKYVKVGTITKTALVEHVDDRTSPAIQEAAIQAEESDNLSRKEQNSRLNAS
;
A
#
# COMPACT_ATOMS: atom_id res chain seq x y z
N MET A 1 -12.42 -21.28 -20.24
CA MET A 1 -11.58 -20.20 -19.66
C MET A 1 -11.89 -20.11 -18.17
N PHE A 2 -10.90 -20.17 -17.26
CA PHE A 2 -11.16 -20.26 -15.81
C PHE A 2 -11.54 -18.90 -15.17
N TYR A 3 -10.79 -17.85 -15.49
CA TYR A 3 -10.94 -16.50 -14.91
C TYR A 3 -11.67 -15.51 -15.85
N GLY A 4 -12.08 -15.95 -17.04
CA GLY A 4 -12.83 -15.11 -17.98
C GLY A 4 -14.31 -14.93 -17.57
N PRO A 5 -15.05 -14.01 -18.19
CA PRO A 5 -16.48 -13.83 -17.94
C PRO A 5 -17.25 -15.16 -18.00
N GLY A 6 -18.08 -15.42 -16.99
CA GLY A 6 -18.84 -16.67 -16.85
C GLY A 6 -18.03 -17.90 -16.41
N GLY A 7 -16.72 -17.76 -16.17
CA GLY A 7 -15.88 -18.82 -15.63
C GLY A 7 -16.07 -19.01 -14.11
N PRO A 8 -15.73 -20.21 -13.57
CA PRO A 8 -15.91 -20.51 -12.15
C PRO A 8 -15.07 -19.63 -11.22
N TYR A 9 -14.00 -19.02 -11.74
CA TYR A 9 -13.10 -18.14 -11.00
C TYR A 9 -13.14 -16.69 -11.51
N ALA A 10 -14.22 -16.31 -12.23
CA ALA A 10 -14.35 -14.98 -12.82
C ALA A 10 -14.27 -13.85 -11.78
N LEU A 11 -14.76 -14.07 -10.56
CA LEU A 11 -14.72 -13.09 -9.45
C LEU A 11 -13.29 -12.70 -9.02
N PHE A 12 -12.31 -13.59 -9.20
CA PHE A 12 -10.89 -13.33 -8.90
C PHE A 12 -10.18 -12.50 -9.98
N ALA A 13 -10.78 -12.36 -11.17
CA ALA A 13 -10.17 -11.61 -12.25
C ALA A 13 -9.97 -10.13 -11.88
N GLY A 14 -8.74 -9.64 -12.04
CA GLY A 14 -8.37 -8.25 -11.79
C GLY A 14 -8.41 -7.81 -10.33
N LYS A 15 -8.45 -8.75 -9.38
CA LYS A 15 -8.44 -8.46 -7.94
C LYS A 15 -7.32 -9.20 -7.24
N ASP A 16 -6.92 -8.69 -6.09
CA ASP A 16 -6.16 -9.50 -5.15
C ASP A 16 -7.08 -10.55 -4.53
N ALA A 17 -6.77 -11.82 -4.75
CA ALA A 17 -7.55 -12.96 -4.27
C ALA A 17 -6.86 -13.66 -3.09
N SER A 18 -5.84 -13.06 -2.47
CA SER A 18 -5.01 -13.70 -1.44
C SER A 18 -5.84 -14.25 -0.29
N ARG A 19 -6.70 -13.42 0.33
CA ARG A 19 -7.56 -13.88 1.43
C ARG A 19 -8.58 -14.93 0.99
N ALA A 20 -9.20 -14.75 -0.17
CA ALA A 20 -10.15 -15.71 -0.72
C ALA A 20 -9.50 -17.08 -0.98
N LEU A 21 -8.29 -17.11 -1.53
CA LEU A 21 -7.53 -18.35 -1.77
C LEU A 21 -7.11 -19.02 -0.46
N ALA A 22 -6.65 -18.24 0.53
CA ALA A 22 -6.30 -18.73 1.85
C ALA A 22 -7.47 -19.43 2.55
N LYS A 23 -8.68 -18.86 2.40
CA LYS A 23 -9.91 -19.35 3.03
C LYS A 23 -10.72 -20.31 2.17
N MET A 24 -10.29 -20.58 0.94
CA MET A 24 -11.07 -21.31 -0.08
C MET A 24 -12.48 -20.71 -0.29
N SER A 25 -12.58 -19.40 -0.22
CA SER A 25 -13.82 -18.64 -0.22
C SER A 25 -14.12 -18.03 -1.59
N PHE A 26 -15.41 -17.99 -1.93
CA PHE A 26 -15.92 -17.24 -3.08
C PHE A 26 -16.77 -16.04 -2.65
N GLU A 27 -16.77 -15.73 -1.35
CA GLU A 27 -17.55 -14.64 -0.80
C GLU A 27 -16.92 -13.28 -1.15
N PRO A 28 -17.73 -12.27 -1.56
CA PRO A 28 -17.22 -10.97 -1.96
C PRO A 28 -16.35 -10.27 -0.91
N GLN A 29 -16.64 -10.50 0.38
CA GLN A 29 -15.90 -9.92 1.51
C GLN A 29 -14.47 -10.45 1.67
N ASP A 30 -14.17 -11.62 1.12
CA ASP A 30 -12.83 -12.21 1.15
C ASP A 30 -11.99 -11.84 -0.10
N LEU A 31 -12.56 -11.09 -1.06
CA LEU A 31 -11.88 -10.59 -2.26
C LEU A 31 -11.05 -9.33 -1.97
N THR A 32 -10.03 -9.49 -1.13
CA THR A 32 -9.20 -8.41 -0.62
C THR A 32 -7.74 -8.85 -0.48
N ASP A 33 -6.84 -7.87 -0.49
CA ASP A 33 -5.41 -8.01 -0.19
C ASP A 33 -5.15 -8.17 1.32
N ASP A 34 -6.15 -7.90 2.18
CA ASP A 34 -5.98 -7.97 3.63
C ASP A 34 -5.93 -9.42 4.16
N ILE A 35 -4.71 -9.85 4.46
CA ILE A 35 -4.40 -11.14 5.10
C ILE A 35 -4.41 -11.07 6.64
N SER A 36 -4.80 -9.94 7.23
CA SER A 36 -4.93 -9.81 8.68
C SER A 36 -5.97 -10.79 9.22
N GLY A 37 -5.68 -11.38 10.38
CA GLY A 37 -6.58 -12.32 11.05
C GLY A 37 -6.63 -13.72 10.44
N LEU A 38 -5.79 -14.04 9.45
CA LEU A 38 -5.62 -15.41 8.97
C LEU A 38 -4.84 -16.26 9.97
N GLY A 39 -5.33 -17.48 10.20
CA GLY A 39 -4.66 -18.48 11.03
C GLY A 39 -3.52 -19.20 10.30
N PRO A 40 -2.74 -20.02 11.01
CA PRO A 40 -1.60 -20.76 10.44
C PRO A 40 -1.97 -21.65 9.25
N PHE A 41 -3.14 -22.31 9.31
CA PHE A 41 -3.61 -23.18 8.23
C PHE A 41 -3.97 -22.40 6.96
N GLU A 42 -4.63 -21.26 7.11
CA GLU A 42 -5.01 -20.39 5.99
C GLU A 42 -3.76 -19.79 5.34
N LEU A 43 -2.77 -19.38 6.13
CA LEU A 43 -1.48 -18.90 5.62
C LEU A 43 -0.72 -20.00 4.87
N SER A 44 -0.72 -21.24 5.37
CA SER A 44 -0.12 -22.38 4.65
C SER A 44 -0.84 -22.64 3.32
N ALA A 45 -2.17 -22.59 3.31
CA ALA A 45 -2.96 -22.74 2.09
C ALA A 45 -2.65 -21.63 1.08
N LEU A 46 -2.46 -20.39 1.54
CA LEU A 46 -2.06 -19.27 0.69
C LEU A 46 -0.68 -19.49 0.05
N MET A 47 0.31 -19.95 0.81
CA MET A 47 1.64 -20.28 0.28
C MET A 47 1.58 -21.39 -0.77
N ASP A 48 0.76 -22.43 -0.53
CA ASP A 48 0.56 -23.50 -1.51
C ASP A 48 -0.07 -22.98 -2.80
N TRP A 49 -1.01 -22.03 -2.70
CA TRP A 49 -1.59 -21.37 -3.86
C TRP A 49 -0.53 -20.54 -4.60
N GLU A 50 0.24 -19.70 -3.91
CA GLU A 50 1.32 -18.92 -4.51
C GLU A 50 2.28 -19.82 -5.31
N TYR A 51 2.69 -20.94 -4.72
CA TYR A 51 3.55 -21.92 -5.39
C TYR A 51 2.89 -22.52 -6.65
N LYS A 52 1.60 -22.90 -6.58
CA LYS A 52 0.85 -23.41 -7.74
C LYS A 52 0.74 -22.35 -8.85
N PHE A 53 0.49 -21.09 -8.50
CA PHE A 53 0.42 -19.99 -9.46
C PHE A 53 1.79 -19.75 -10.12
N GLY A 54 2.87 -19.70 -9.34
CA GLY A 54 4.23 -19.49 -9.85
C GLY A 54 4.72 -20.60 -10.79
N ARG A 55 4.18 -21.82 -10.66
CA ARG A 55 4.46 -22.93 -11.59
C ARG A 55 3.66 -22.87 -12.88
N LYS A 56 2.44 -22.32 -12.85
CA LYS A 56 1.49 -22.37 -13.97
C LYS A 56 1.45 -21.08 -14.78
N TYR A 57 1.73 -19.94 -14.15
CA TYR A 57 1.61 -18.62 -14.75
C TYR A 57 2.91 -17.83 -14.56
N VAL A 58 3.20 -16.96 -15.53
CA VAL A 58 4.34 -16.05 -15.47
C VAL A 58 4.01 -14.91 -14.49
N LYS A 59 4.94 -14.60 -13.59
CA LYS A 59 4.84 -13.40 -12.76
C LYS A 59 5.08 -12.16 -13.62
N VAL A 60 4.08 -11.29 -13.72
CA VAL A 60 4.14 -10.07 -14.56
C VAL A 60 4.40 -8.78 -13.76
N GLY A 61 4.46 -8.85 -12.42
CA GLY A 61 4.68 -7.69 -11.56
C GLY A 61 4.41 -7.98 -10.09
N THR A 62 4.27 -6.92 -9.30
CA THR A 62 3.90 -6.93 -7.88
C THR A 62 2.82 -5.89 -7.65
N ILE A 63 1.82 -6.20 -6.82
CA ILE A 63 0.75 -5.27 -6.45
C ILE A 63 1.24 -4.40 -5.28
N THR A 64 1.17 -3.08 -5.40
CA THR A 64 1.49 -2.14 -4.33
C THR A 64 0.22 -1.61 -3.70
N LYS A 65 0.15 -1.61 -2.37
CA LYS A 65 -0.93 -0.94 -1.64
C LYS A 65 -0.73 0.56 -1.81
N THR A 66 -1.54 1.18 -2.66
CA THR A 66 -1.50 2.62 -2.85
C THR A 66 -2.07 3.26 -1.58
N ALA A 67 -1.21 3.56 -0.62
CA ALA A 67 -1.47 4.67 0.29
C ALA A 67 -1.51 5.90 -0.61
N LEU A 68 -2.69 6.54 -0.71
CA LEU A 68 -2.97 7.79 -1.43
C LEU A 68 -1.70 8.55 -1.81
N VAL A 69 -1.16 8.29 -3.00
CA VAL A 69 -0.32 9.28 -3.66
C VAL A 69 -1.31 10.24 -4.27
N GLU A 70 -1.57 11.35 -3.57
CA GLU A 70 -2.16 12.52 -4.19
C GLU A 70 -1.42 12.74 -5.50
N HIS A 71 -2.16 12.74 -6.61
CA HIS A 71 -1.65 13.23 -7.87
C HIS A 71 -1.25 14.70 -7.64
N VAL A 72 0.04 14.94 -7.45
CA VAL A 72 0.60 16.28 -7.66
C VAL A 72 0.63 16.43 -9.17
N ASP A 73 -0.52 16.79 -9.73
CA ASP A 73 -0.60 17.29 -11.10
C ASP A 73 0.31 18.52 -11.18
N ASP A 74 1.25 18.47 -12.12
CA ASP A 74 2.18 19.53 -12.51
C ASP A 74 1.42 20.70 -13.17
N ARG A 75 0.55 21.38 -12.42
CA ARG A 75 -0.10 22.65 -12.76
C ARG A 75 -0.34 23.47 -11.50
N THR A 76 0.61 24.39 -11.28
CA THR A 76 0.64 25.54 -10.37
C THR A 76 -0.68 25.96 -9.69
N SER A 77 -0.67 25.98 -8.35
CA SER A 77 -1.44 26.93 -7.54
C SER A 77 -0.54 27.43 -6.38
N PRO A 78 -0.28 28.75 -6.24
CA PRO A 78 0.83 29.29 -5.44
C PRO A 78 0.53 29.44 -3.94
N ALA A 79 -0.51 28.80 -3.39
CA ALA A 79 -1.05 29.18 -2.08
C ALA A 79 -0.45 28.45 -0.86
N ILE A 80 0.36 27.40 -1.02
CA ILE A 80 0.84 26.59 0.13
C ILE A 80 2.29 26.88 0.53
N GLN A 81 3.07 27.59 -0.29
CA GLN A 81 4.49 27.84 0.02
C GLN A 81 4.70 28.87 1.14
N GLU A 82 3.73 29.76 1.38
CA GLU A 82 3.91 30.87 2.33
C GLU A 82 3.78 30.45 3.80
N ALA A 83 3.04 29.38 4.08
CA ALA A 83 2.89 28.86 5.45
C ALA A 83 4.11 28.04 5.91
N ALA A 84 4.80 27.36 4.99
CA ALA A 84 5.96 26.52 5.32
C ALA A 84 7.22 27.36 5.62
N ILE A 85 7.41 28.47 4.90
CA ILE A 85 8.59 29.33 5.08
C ILE A 85 8.58 30.00 6.48
N GLN A 86 7.41 30.38 7.00
CA GLN A 86 7.30 31.04 8.31
C GLN A 86 7.57 30.09 9.49
N ALA A 87 7.15 28.82 9.37
CA ALA A 87 7.38 27.84 10.43
C ALA A 87 8.87 27.46 10.53
N GLU A 88 9.54 27.26 9.40
CA GLU A 88 10.97 26.89 9.39
C GLU A 88 11.89 28.05 9.82
N GLU A 89 11.52 29.31 9.54
CA GLU A 89 12.30 30.46 9.98
C GLU A 89 12.22 30.68 11.50
N SER A 90 11.06 30.45 12.12
CA SER A 90 10.89 30.53 13.58
C SER A 90 11.71 29.49 14.35
N ASP A 91 11.80 28.27 13.83
CA ASP A 91 12.56 27.19 14.45
C ASP A 91 14.09 27.36 14.29
N ASN A 92 14.52 27.99 13.19
CA ASN A 92 15.94 28.26 12.97
C ASN A 92 16.45 29.41 13.86
N LEU A 93 15.65 30.46 14.06
CA LEU A 93 15.99 31.59 14.93
C LEU A 93 16.12 31.15 16.39
N SER A 94 15.18 30.33 16.87
CA SER A 94 15.17 29.79 18.23
C SER A 94 16.39 28.90 18.53
N ARG A 95 16.78 28.04 17.57
CA ARG A 95 18.01 27.22 17.71
C ARG A 95 19.29 28.05 17.68
N LYS A 96 19.36 29.12 16.90
CA LYS A 96 20.54 30.00 16.86
C LYS A 96 20.71 30.79 18.17
N GLU A 97 19.62 31.27 18.77
CA GLU A 97 19.68 32.00 20.04
C GLU A 97 20.13 31.09 21.21
N GLN A 98 19.67 29.84 21.23
CA GLN A 98 20.10 28.87 22.25
C GLN A 98 21.59 28.50 22.11
N ASN A 99 22.06 28.29 20.88
CA ASN A 99 23.46 27.98 20.63
C ASN A 99 24.40 29.17 20.88
N SER A 100 23.93 30.41 20.71
CA SER A 100 24.71 31.61 21.05
C SER A 100 24.86 31.81 22.56
N ARG A 101 23.88 31.43 23.38
CA ARG A 101 23.94 31.57 24.85
C ARG A 101 24.85 30.53 25.51
N LEU A 102 25.07 29.39 24.86
CA LEU A 102 25.92 28.31 25.38
C LEU A 102 27.42 28.55 25.15
N ASN A 103 27.80 29.39 24.20
CA ASN A 103 29.20 29.63 23.82
C ASN A 103 29.83 30.88 24.47
N ALA A 104 29.14 31.55 25.40
CA ALA A 104 29.56 32.83 25.98
C ALA A 104 29.90 32.78 27.48
N SER A 105 30.23 31.60 28.04
CA SER A 105 30.60 31.44 29.45
C SER A 105 31.90 30.67 29.64
#